data_AF-A0ABD1TVZ0-F1
#
_entry.id   AF-A0ABD1TVZ0-F1
#
_cell.length_a   1.000
_cell.length_b   1.000
_cell.length_c   1.000
_cell.angle_alpha   90.00
_cell.angle_beta   90.00
_cell.angle_gamma   90.00
#
_symmetry.space_group_name_H-M   'P 1'
#
loop_
_entity.id
_entity.type
_entity.pdbx_description
1 polymer ?
#
loop_
_entity_poly.entity_id
_entity_poly.type
_entity_poly.pdbx_seq_one_letter_code
_entity_poly.pdbx_strand_id
1 'polypeptide(L)'
;MATDKIFPSQSDVPKIFKEKLKKFMVRRKALPFKVNCEYCGFCMDKGNKYDAVKEEVGWESLFEIPIWRFQFNCYSCSAPFSIKTDPGRYDFILESSNRVTSKPKNPNA
;
A
#
# COMPACT_ATOMS: atom_id res chain seq x y z
N MET A 1 17.04 8.90 -13.71
CA MET A 1 17.34 7.62 -13.02
C MET A 1 16.85 7.76 -11.59
N ALA A 2 15.56 7.49 -11.37
CA ALA A 2 14.97 7.59 -10.04
C ALA A 2 15.49 6.42 -9.20
N THR A 3 16.21 6.72 -8.13
CA THR A 3 16.65 5.71 -7.18
C THR A 3 15.41 5.19 -6.47
N ASP A 4 15.00 3.96 -6.81
CA ASP A 4 14.05 3.19 -6.03
C ASP A 4 14.61 3.10 -4.60
N LYS A 5 14.08 3.97 -3.72
CA LYS A 5 14.42 3.96 -2.30
C LYS A 5 13.90 2.65 -1.74
N ILE A 6 14.75 1.63 -1.71
CA ILE A 6 14.52 0.39 -0.97
C ILE A 6 14.37 0.81 0.50
N PHE A 7 13.11 0.82 0.95
CA PHE A 7 12.78 1.22 2.31
C PHE A 7 13.39 0.20 3.26
N PRO A 8 14.17 0.62 4.27
CA PRO A 8 14.80 -0.31 5.21
C PRO A 8 13.71 -1.11 5.94
N SER A 9 13.92 -2.43 6.02
CA SER A 9 13.12 -3.30 6.88
C SER A 9 13.03 -2.71 8.29
N GLN A 10 11.88 -2.86 8.94
CA GLN A 10 11.56 -2.29 10.27
C GLN A 10 12.64 -2.56 11.35
N SER A 11 13.50 -3.56 11.12
CA SER A 11 14.68 -3.91 11.91
C SER A 11 15.77 -2.83 11.94
N ASP A 12 15.95 -2.07 10.85
CA ASP A 12 17.16 -1.23 10.64
C ASP A 12 16.93 0.26 10.95
N VAL A 13 15.79 0.57 11.56
CA VAL A 13 15.31 1.93 11.71
C VAL A 13 15.64 2.47 13.12
N PRO A 14 16.44 3.56 13.25
CA PRO A 14 16.79 4.14 14.55
C PRO A 14 15.56 4.50 15.38
N LYS A 15 15.63 4.35 16.72
CA LYS A 15 14.49 4.53 17.65
C LYS A 15 13.74 5.86 17.46
N ILE A 16 14.44 6.93 17.10
CA ILE A 16 13.87 8.27 16.83
C ILE A 16 12.90 8.25 15.62
N PHE A 17 13.19 7.45 14.60
CA PHE A 17 12.33 7.31 13.43
C PHE A 17 11.12 6.39 13.73
N LYS A 18 11.25 5.44 14.66
CA LYS A 18 10.12 4.61 15.14
C LYS A 18 9.00 5.44 15.81
N GLU A 19 9.35 6.52 16.50
CA GLU A 19 8.35 7.42 17.10
C GLU A 19 7.65 8.30 16.06
N LYS A 20 8.37 8.77 15.03
CA LYS A 20 7.75 9.46 13.88
C LYS A 20 6.80 8.53 13.11
N LEU A 21 7.17 7.26 12.91
CA LEU A 21 6.32 6.25 12.26
C LEU A 21 4.98 6.04 12.98
N LYS A 22 4.92 6.11 14.31
CA LYS A 22 3.65 6.00 15.06
C LYS A 22 2.63 7.08 14.67
N LYS A 23 3.08 8.28 14.29
CA LYS A 23 2.19 9.38 13.85
C LYS A 23 1.53 9.11 12.50
N PHE A 24 2.15 8.26 11.69
CA PHE A 24 1.69 7.89 10.34
C PHE A 24 0.97 6.55 10.30
N MET A 25 0.89 5.84 11.43
CA MET A 25 0.25 4.55 11.50
C MET A 25 -1.28 4.71 11.56
N VAL A 26 -1.96 4.19 10.55
CA VAL A 26 -3.40 4.14 10.45
C VAL A 26 -3.86 2.73 10.76
N ARG A 27 -4.57 2.56 11.89
CA ARG A 27 -5.05 1.25 12.31
C ARG A 27 -6.34 0.85 11.60
N ARG A 28 -6.51 -0.45 11.37
CA ARG A 28 -7.75 -1.07 10.86
C ARG A 28 -8.30 -0.44 9.58
N LYS A 29 -7.44 -0.02 8.65
CA LYS A 29 -7.86 0.43 7.32
C LYS A 29 -8.35 -0.76 6.48
N ALA A 30 -9.53 -0.60 5.91
CA ALA A 30 -10.12 -1.59 5.02
C ALA A 30 -9.45 -1.55 3.64
N LEU A 31 -9.17 -2.71 3.05
CA LEU A 31 -8.70 -2.78 1.66
C LEU A 31 -9.82 -2.38 0.68
N PRO A 32 -9.53 -1.51 -0.30
CA PRO A 32 -10.52 -1.08 -1.30
C PRO A 32 -10.85 -2.16 -2.34
N PHE A 33 -9.91 -3.07 -2.62
CA PHE A 33 -10.05 -4.16 -3.58
C PHE A 33 -9.33 -5.43 -3.10
N LYS A 34 -9.60 -6.55 -3.77
CA LYS A 34 -8.94 -7.84 -3.50
C LYS A 34 -7.48 -7.82 -3.97
N VAL A 35 -6.57 -8.30 -3.14
CA VAL A 35 -5.13 -8.33 -3.38
C VAL A 35 -4.66 -9.78 -3.20
N ASN A 36 -4.10 -10.38 -4.24
CA ASN A 36 -3.49 -11.71 -4.15
C ASN A 36 -1.98 -11.56 -3.92
N CYS A 37 -1.48 -12.06 -2.80
CA CYS A 37 -0.04 -12.06 -2.53
C CYS A 37 0.65 -13.11 -3.38
N GLU A 38 1.61 -12.72 -4.23
CA GLU A 38 2.35 -13.69 -5.04
C GLU A 38 3.39 -14.50 -4.26
N TYR A 39 3.85 -14.04 -3.10
CA TYR A 39 4.82 -14.78 -2.29
C TYR A 39 4.25 -16.04 -1.64
N CYS A 40 3.04 -15.95 -1.09
CA CYS A 40 2.40 -17.04 -0.35
C CYS A 40 1.10 -17.54 -0.99
N GLY A 41 0.62 -16.89 -2.06
CA GLY A 41 -0.66 -17.18 -2.68
C GLY A 41 -1.88 -16.75 -1.86
N PHE A 42 -1.69 -16.13 -0.68
CA PHE A 42 -2.80 -15.73 0.17
C PHE A 42 -3.59 -14.59 -0.46
N CYS A 43 -4.91 -14.78 -0.54
CA CYS A 43 -5.84 -13.81 -1.06
C CYS A 43 -6.34 -12.91 0.07
N MET A 44 -6.15 -11.61 -0.07
CA MET A 44 -6.64 -10.59 0.85
C MET A 44 -7.87 -9.94 0.24
N ASP A 45 -9.04 -10.27 0.78
CA ASP A 45 -10.30 -9.77 0.23
C ASP A 45 -10.57 -8.30 0.54
N LYS A 46 -11.42 -7.70 -0.30
CA LYS A 46 -11.93 -6.35 -0.12
C LYS A 46 -12.62 -6.24 1.25
N GLY A 47 -12.35 -5.17 1.98
CA GLY A 47 -12.94 -4.92 3.30
C GLY A 47 -12.14 -5.49 4.48
N ASN A 48 -11.16 -6.38 4.25
CA ASN A 48 -10.27 -6.85 5.30
C ASN A 48 -9.49 -5.67 5.92
N LYS A 49 -9.37 -5.66 7.25
CA LYS A 49 -8.86 -4.52 8.03
C LYS A 49 -7.40 -4.73 8.43
N TYR A 50 -6.52 -3.88 7.93
CA TYR A 50 -5.09 -3.93 8.19
C TYR A 50 -4.62 -2.69 8.93
N ASP A 51 -3.55 -2.85 9.69
CA ASP A 51 -2.77 -1.70 10.10
C ASP A 51 -1.88 -1.27 8.92
N ALA A 52 -1.84 0.03 8.67
CA ALA A 52 -1.16 0.62 7.53
C ALA A 52 -0.25 1.76 7.96
N VAL A 53 0.80 2.02 7.20
CA VAL A 53 1.58 3.26 7.32
C VAL A 53 1.15 4.19 6.20
N LYS A 54 0.74 5.40 6.55
CA LYS A 54 0.31 6.45 5.64
C LYS A 54 1.46 7.40 5.34
N GLU A 55 1.83 7.52 4.07
CA GLU A 55 2.86 8.44 3.59
C GLU A 55 2.27 9.43 2.58
N GLU A 56 2.72 10.68 2.64
CA GLU A 56 2.45 11.68 1.60
C GLU A 56 3.50 11.53 0.50
N VAL A 57 3.09 11.19 -0.72
CA VAL A 57 4.01 10.91 -1.83
C VAL A 57 4.13 12.09 -2.78
N GLY A 58 3.09 12.91 -2.87
CA GLY A 58 3.09 14.06 -3.75
C GLY A 58 1.81 14.85 -3.67
N TRP A 59 1.72 15.85 -4.55
CA TRP A 59 0.61 16.77 -4.65
C TRP A 59 0.09 16.75 -6.08
N GLU A 60 -1.20 16.50 -6.28
CA GLU A 60 -1.80 16.58 -7.61
C GLU A 60 -2.24 18.01 -7.88
N SER A 61 -1.53 18.71 -8.78
CA SER A 61 -1.75 20.13 -9.06
C SER A 61 -3.11 20.43 -9.69
N LEU A 62 -3.74 19.45 -10.35
CA LEU A 62 -5.02 19.62 -11.04
C LEU A 62 -6.20 19.73 -10.09
N PHE A 63 -6.16 18.99 -8.97
CA PHE A 63 -7.26 18.92 -8.01
C PHE A 63 -6.90 19.50 -6.63
N GLU A 64 -5.65 19.93 -6.45
CA GLU A 64 -5.13 20.45 -5.17
C GLU A 64 -5.30 19.46 -4.00
N ILE A 65 -5.22 18.17 -4.30
CA ILE A 65 -5.39 17.07 -3.33
C ILE A 65 -4.04 16.36 -3.15
N PRO A 66 -3.63 16.06 -1.90
CA PRO A 66 -2.43 15.27 -1.64
C PRO A 66 -2.62 13.80 -2.04
N ILE A 67 -1.60 13.24 -2.69
CA ILE A 67 -1.54 11.82 -3.05
C ILE A 67 -0.99 11.04 -1.85
N TRP A 68 -1.84 10.18 -1.29
CA TRP A 68 -1.49 9.32 -0.18
C TRP A 68 -1.06 7.93 -0.66
N ARG A 69 0.02 7.41 -0.08
CA ARG A 69 0.42 6.01 -0.15
C ARG A 69 0.13 5.34 1.18
N PHE A 70 -0.45 4.15 1.12
CA PHE A 70 -0.67 3.29 2.28
C PHE A 70 0.12 2.01 2.08
N GLN A 71 1.05 1.75 2.99
CA GLN A 71 1.81 0.51 3.04
C GLN A 71 1.17 -0.45 4.03
N PHE A 72 0.92 -1.66 3.58
CA PHE A 72 0.34 -2.76 4.33
C PHE A 72 1.27 -3.97 4.31
N ASN A 73 1.05 -4.92 5.21
CA ASN A 73 1.75 -6.19 5.23
C ASN A 73 0.76 -7.34 5.03
N CYS A 74 1.15 -8.36 4.27
CA CYS A 74 0.38 -9.60 4.15
C CYS A 74 0.29 -10.32 5.50
N TYR A 75 -0.88 -10.86 5.86
CA TYR A 75 -1.06 -11.61 7.11
C TYR A 75 -0.20 -12.88 7.20
N SER A 76 0.07 -13.54 6.07
CA SER A 76 0.76 -14.83 6.06
C SER A 76 2.27 -14.69 6.02
N CYS A 77 2.80 -13.97 5.02
CA CYS A 77 4.25 -13.88 4.79
C CYS A 77 4.86 -12.54 5.26
N SER A 78 4.05 -11.62 5.79
CA SER A 78 4.49 -10.26 6.16
C SER A 78 5.15 -9.47 5.02
N ALA A 79 4.95 -9.90 3.77
CA ALA A 79 5.43 -9.18 2.60
C ALA A 79 4.72 -7.81 2.52
N PRO A 80 5.46 -6.71 2.37
CA PRO A 80 4.88 -5.39 2.25
C PRO A 80 4.28 -5.18 0.86
N PHE A 81 3.12 -4.55 0.81
CA PHE A 81 2.49 -4.08 -0.42
C PHE A 81 1.94 -2.66 -0.20
N SER A 82 1.88 -1.85 -1.27
CA SER A 82 1.51 -0.44 -1.15
C SER A 82 0.39 -0.08 -2.12
N ILE A 83 -0.59 0.70 -1.68
CA ILE A 83 -1.59 1.32 -2.55
C ILE A 83 -1.41 2.85 -2.54
N LYS A 84 -1.68 3.48 -3.67
CA LYS A 84 -1.72 4.92 -3.85
C LYS A 84 -3.15 5.37 -4.11
N THR A 85 -3.47 6.58 -3.69
CA THR A 85 -4.75 7.23 -4.04
C THR A 85 -4.59 7.92 -5.39
N ASP A 86 -5.55 7.74 -6.30
CA ASP A 86 -5.64 8.45 -7.59
C ASP A 86 -6.82 9.43 -7.54
N PRO A 87 -6.58 10.75 -7.39
CA PRO A 87 -7.65 11.73 -7.29
C PRO A 87 -8.43 11.88 -8.60
N GLY A 88 -7.79 11.68 -9.75
CA GLY A 88 -8.44 11.78 -11.06
C GLY A 88 -9.49 10.68 -11.32
N ARG A 89 -9.30 9.48 -10.76
CA ARG A 89 -10.25 8.36 -10.88
C ARG A 89 -11.12 8.14 -9.64
N TYR A 90 -10.88 8.90 -8.56
CA TYR A 90 -11.47 8.65 -7.23
C TYR A 90 -11.29 7.21 -6.73
N ASP A 91 -10.19 6.57 -7.12
CA ASP A 91 -9.91 5.16 -6.84
C ASP A 91 -8.50 5.00 -6.22
N PHE A 92 -8.16 3.76 -5.87
CA PHE A 92 -6.84 3.38 -5.40
C PHE A 92 -6.12 2.57 -6.47
N ILE A 93 -4.86 2.90 -6.70
CA ILE A 93 -3.98 2.16 -7.59
C ILE A 93 -3.02 1.34 -6.73
N LEU A 94 -2.86 0.07 -7.09
CA LEU A 94 -1.86 -0.76 -6.47
C LEU A 94 -0.47 -0.36 -6.98
N GLU A 95 0.41 0.05 -6.08
CA GLU A 95 1.80 0.31 -6.39
C GLU A 95 2.58 -1.01 -6.37
N SER A 96 3.46 -1.19 -7.35
CA SER A 96 4.12 -2.45 -7.69
C SER A 96 5.22 -2.86 -6.70
N SER A 97 4.94 -2.91 -5.39
CA SER A 97 5.74 -3.71 -4.47
C SER A 97 5.24 -5.15 -4.53
N ASN A 98 5.94 -5.91 -5.38
CA ASN A 98 5.84 -7.35 -5.60
C ASN A 98 4.49 -7.80 -6.13
N ARG A 99 4.44 -7.85 -7.48
CA ARG A 99 3.41 -8.42 -8.35
C ARG A 99 2.21 -8.96 -7.57
N VAL A 100 1.14 -8.23 -7.65
CA VAL A 100 -0.18 -8.62 -7.16
C VAL A 100 -1.08 -8.48 -8.36
N THR A 101 -1.86 -9.50 -8.64
CA THR A 101 -2.88 -9.44 -9.69
C THR A 101 -4.16 -8.84 -9.13
N SER A 102 -4.41 -7.56 -9.45
CA SER A 102 -5.71 -6.91 -9.22
C SER A 102 -6.76 -7.25 -10.29
N LYS A 103 -6.37 -8.03 -11.32
CA LYS A 103 -7.27 -8.31 -12.45
C LYS A 103 -8.49 -9.10 -11.98
N PRO A 104 -9.73 -8.63 -12.23
CA PRO A 104 -10.85 -9.55 -12.30
C PRO A 104 -10.53 -10.54 -13.42
N LYS A 105 -10.57 -11.85 -13.16
CA LYS A 105 -10.71 -12.82 -14.25
C LYS A 105 -12.03 -12.47 -14.94
N ASN A 106 -11.98 -11.81 -16.09
CA ASN A 106 -13.16 -11.73 -16.95
C ASN A 106 -13.39 -13.14 -17.50
N PRO A 107 -14.47 -13.86 -17.14
CA PRO A 107 -14.76 -15.16 -17.72
C PRO A 107 -15.34 -15.06 -19.14
N ASN A 108 -15.57 -13.85 -19.67
CA ASN A 108 -16.13 -13.61 -21.01
C ASN A 108 -15.31 -12.57 -21.79
N ALA A 109 -14.14 -12.97 -22.31
CA ALA A 109 -13.47 -12.32 -23.42
C ALA A 109 -12.99 -13.39 -24.40
#